data_AF-A0A315ZR28-F1
#
_entry.id   AF-A0A315ZR28-F1
#
_cell.length_a   1.000
_cell.length_b   1.000
_cell.length_c   1.000
_cell.angle_alpha   90.00
_cell.angle_beta   90.00
_cell.angle_gamma   90.00
#
_symmetry.space_group_name_H-M   'P 1'
#
loop_
_entity.id
_entity.type
_entity.pdbx_description
1 polymer ?
#
loop_
_entity_poly.entity_id
_entity_poly.type
_entity_poly.pdbx_seq_one_letter_code
_entity_poly.pdbx_strand_id
1 'polypeptide(L)'
;MKILIKGAGDLATGIASRLYHGGHQIIMTEISIPLTVRRMAALSRAVYEGRAAVEDMTGILVHSMEEAEQVLEVGDIPVIVDEKAEISEEYKPDVIVDAILAKRNLGTRITDAPFVIGIGPGFTAGIDCHCVVETMRGHTLGKTIYKGGAIPNTGIPGNLGGFTTERLIRASADGVMEPRAAIGDIVEKGQLVAVTGDKEVYAQMGGVVRGMLQPGVKVWENLKIGDIDARCETRHCFTISDKSRAIGGGVLEAVARFEHIQGKYAIVVLAAGKGVRFGSNKLMAMVSGKPLYQHTLDTVKAFLDFPVFLVTGYEEITEAANGMGIETIINKEPELGISHSIQLGLEACVKQYPYIQGILFSVCDQPNLQSSTIQKIFNAAGLHKGQIICTSHQGRPGNPVLWDRQFFPRLMKLTGDNGGKHIMSGILEKIRYVEAQEKELEDIDFKIDILKQGYGE
;
A
#
# COMPACT_ATOMS: atom_id res chain seq x y z
N MET A 1 -6.18 -14.42 -4.11
CA MET A 1 -6.44 -13.05 -4.60
C MET A 1 -5.79 -12.83 -5.94
N LYS A 2 -6.34 -11.90 -6.73
CA LYS A 2 -5.72 -11.37 -7.94
C LYS A 2 -4.74 -10.25 -7.56
N ILE A 3 -3.48 -10.39 -7.93
CA ILE A 3 -2.42 -9.43 -7.60
C ILE A 3 -1.76 -8.94 -8.87
N LEU A 4 -1.60 -7.62 -8.99
CA LEU A 4 -0.82 -6.98 -10.04
C LEU A 4 0.47 -6.41 -9.43
N ILE A 5 1.61 -6.81 -9.97
CA ILE A 5 2.92 -6.29 -9.56
C ILE A 5 3.43 -5.37 -10.66
N LYS A 6 3.64 -4.09 -10.34
CA LYS A 6 4.25 -3.14 -11.27
C LYS A 6 5.77 -3.30 -11.24
N GLY A 7 6.35 -3.65 -12.38
CA GLY A 7 7.75 -4.03 -12.55
C GLY A 7 7.96 -5.55 -12.46
N ALA A 8 8.95 -6.06 -13.21
CA ALA A 8 9.34 -7.48 -13.25
C ALA A 8 10.83 -7.71 -12.93
N GLY A 9 11.52 -6.70 -12.38
CA GLY A 9 12.92 -6.80 -11.97
C GLY A 9 13.19 -7.71 -10.76
N ASP A 10 14.43 -7.67 -10.24
CA ASP A 10 14.92 -8.56 -9.16
C ASP A 10 14.07 -8.48 -7.88
N LEU A 11 13.68 -7.27 -7.44
CA LEU A 11 12.86 -7.14 -6.24
C LEU A 11 11.42 -7.62 -6.47
N ALA A 12 10.84 -7.23 -7.61
CA ALA A 12 9.50 -7.65 -8.00
C ALA A 12 9.40 -9.17 -8.14
N THR A 13 10.44 -9.83 -8.67
CA THR A 13 10.52 -11.29 -8.77
C THR A 13 10.60 -11.96 -7.40
N GLY A 14 11.32 -11.37 -6.43
CA GLY A 14 11.31 -11.89 -5.06
C GLY A 14 9.97 -11.70 -4.34
N ILE A 15 9.24 -10.65 -4.67
CA ILE A 15 7.85 -10.45 -4.22
C ILE A 15 6.95 -11.51 -4.85
N ALA A 16 7.02 -11.67 -6.18
CA ALA A 16 6.27 -12.67 -6.93
C ALA A 16 6.48 -14.07 -6.35
N SER A 17 7.73 -14.46 -6.03
CA SER A 17 8.02 -15.75 -5.37
C SER A 17 7.20 -15.98 -4.12
N ARG A 18 7.19 -15.02 -3.18
CA ARG A 18 6.45 -15.20 -1.92
C ARG A 18 4.94 -15.26 -2.13
N LEU A 19 4.41 -14.47 -3.06
CA LEU A 19 2.98 -14.46 -3.37
C LEU A 19 2.54 -15.69 -4.17
N TYR A 20 3.41 -16.19 -5.05
CA TYR A 20 3.20 -17.40 -5.84
C TYR A 20 3.10 -18.62 -4.92
N HIS A 21 4.05 -18.76 -3.99
CA HIS A 21 3.99 -19.78 -2.94
C HIS A 21 2.85 -19.57 -1.94
N GLY A 22 2.27 -18.37 -1.89
CA GLY A 22 1.03 -18.06 -1.17
C GLY A 22 -0.25 -18.47 -1.90
N GLY A 23 -0.14 -18.96 -3.14
CA GLY A 23 -1.30 -19.40 -3.94
C GLY A 23 -2.09 -18.25 -4.58
N HIS A 24 -1.45 -17.10 -4.81
CA HIS A 24 -2.10 -15.95 -5.45
C HIS A 24 -1.94 -15.98 -6.97
N GLN A 25 -2.90 -15.38 -7.69
CA GLN A 25 -2.81 -15.17 -9.14
C GLN A 25 -2.07 -13.85 -9.38
N ILE A 26 -0.99 -13.89 -10.15
CA ILE A 26 -0.05 -12.77 -10.27
C ILE A 26 0.08 -12.39 -11.73
N ILE A 27 -0.17 -11.12 -12.07
CA ILE A 27 0.27 -10.51 -13.32
C ILE A 27 1.39 -9.53 -12.98
N MET A 28 2.43 -9.48 -13.80
CA MET A 28 3.51 -8.51 -13.68
C MET A 28 3.53 -7.58 -14.88
N THR A 29 3.71 -6.29 -14.67
CA THR A 29 3.93 -5.32 -15.77
C THR A 29 5.40 -4.93 -15.86
N GLU A 30 5.86 -4.56 -17.05
CA GLU A 30 7.23 -4.10 -17.26
C GLU A 30 7.31 -3.12 -18.45
N ILE A 31 8.39 -2.34 -18.52
CA ILE A 31 8.70 -1.51 -19.70
C ILE A 31 9.23 -2.36 -20.87
N SER A 32 9.13 -1.83 -22.08
CA SER A 32 9.54 -2.54 -23.31
C SER A 32 11.04 -2.88 -23.37
N ILE A 33 11.89 -2.12 -22.67
CA ILE A 33 13.33 -2.38 -22.57
C ILE A 33 13.71 -2.38 -21.07
N PRO A 34 13.62 -3.54 -20.39
CA PRO A 34 13.90 -3.61 -18.97
C PRO A 34 15.37 -3.29 -18.65
N LEU A 35 15.61 -2.43 -17.66
CA LEU A 35 16.95 -2.06 -17.17
C LEU A 35 17.37 -2.87 -15.93
N THR A 36 16.87 -4.09 -15.79
CA THR A 36 17.23 -4.97 -14.68
C THR A 36 18.65 -5.48 -14.87
N VAL A 37 19.57 -5.22 -13.95
CA VAL A 37 20.95 -5.76 -14.04
C VAL A 37 21.05 -7.22 -13.59
N ARG A 38 20.31 -7.61 -12.55
CA ARG A 38 20.28 -9.00 -12.04
C ARG A 38 19.28 -9.86 -12.83
N ARG A 39 19.49 -9.92 -14.15
CA ARG A 39 18.56 -10.54 -15.11
C ARG A 39 18.33 -12.02 -14.86
N MET A 40 19.36 -12.74 -14.43
CA MET A 40 19.27 -14.18 -14.16
C MET A 40 18.41 -14.53 -12.94
N ALA A 41 18.05 -13.54 -12.11
CA ALA A 41 17.17 -13.70 -10.95
C ALA A 41 15.86 -12.90 -11.12
N ALA A 42 15.51 -12.52 -12.35
CA ALA A 42 14.35 -11.67 -12.64
C ALA A 42 13.50 -12.21 -13.79
N LEU A 43 12.18 -12.04 -13.67
CA LEU A 43 11.19 -12.40 -14.69
C LEU A 43 11.10 -11.37 -15.83
N SER A 44 11.67 -10.18 -15.67
CA SER A 44 11.73 -9.15 -16.73
C SER A 44 12.43 -9.62 -18.01
N ARG A 45 13.20 -10.72 -17.97
CA ARG A 45 13.74 -11.34 -19.19
C ARG A 45 12.67 -11.82 -20.16
N ALA A 46 11.48 -12.17 -19.67
CA ALA A 46 10.38 -12.63 -20.50
C ALA A 46 10.05 -11.60 -21.60
N VAL A 47 10.20 -10.31 -21.32
CA VAL A 47 9.95 -9.21 -22.28
C VAL A 47 10.73 -9.35 -23.59
N TYR A 48 11.95 -9.89 -23.56
CA TYR A 48 12.80 -10.03 -24.75
C TYR A 48 13.19 -11.48 -25.09
N GLU A 49 12.95 -12.43 -24.18
CA GLU A 49 13.17 -13.87 -24.41
C GLU A 49 11.85 -14.63 -24.67
N GLY A 50 10.69 -13.99 -24.52
CA GLY A 50 9.35 -14.59 -24.57
C GLY A 50 8.99 -15.41 -23.32
N ARG A 51 9.99 -15.95 -22.61
CA ARG A 51 9.84 -16.74 -21.38
C ARG A 51 11.04 -16.54 -20.47
N ALA A 52 10.82 -16.54 -19.16
CA ALA A 52 11.88 -16.51 -18.16
C ALA A 52 11.59 -17.44 -17.00
N ALA A 53 12.50 -18.37 -16.69
CA ALA A 53 12.42 -19.18 -15.47
C ALA A 53 13.31 -18.58 -14.37
N VAL A 54 12.78 -18.48 -13.15
CA VAL A 54 13.52 -18.13 -11.94
C VAL A 54 13.07 -19.05 -10.82
N GLU A 55 13.99 -19.89 -10.35
CA GLU A 55 13.70 -20.95 -9.39
C GLU A 55 12.56 -21.85 -9.92
N ASP A 56 11.45 -21.97 -9.21
CA ASP A 56 10.29 -22.78 -9.59
C ASP A 56 9.18 -21.99 -10.31
N MET A 57 9.40 -20.70 -10.57
CA MET A 57 8.45 -19.87 -11.31
C MET A 57 8.85 -19.72 -12.77
N THR A 58 7.85 -19.70 -13.65
CA THR A 58 8.02 -19.26 -15.03
C THR A 58 7.20 -18.00 -15.28
N GLY A 59 7.85 -16.97 -15.81
CA GLY A 59 7.22 -15.80 -16.41
C GLY A 59 7.08 -15.96 -17.93
N ILE A 60 5.92 -15.63 -18.48
CA ILE A 60 5.60 -15.71 -19.91
C ILE A 60 5.22 -14.34 -20.43
N LEU A 61 5.80 -13.90 -21.54
CA LEU A 61 5.38 -12.67 -22.20
C LEU A 61 3.99 -12.86 -22.81
N VAL A 62 3.08 -11.93 -22.49
CA VAL A 62 1.72 -11.89 -23.04
C VAL A 62 1.42 -10.49 -23.59
N HIS A 63 0.44 -10.44 -24.49
CA HIS A 63 0.03 -9.21 -25.18
C HIS A 63 -1.44 -8.84 -24.97
N SER A 64 -2.21 -9.68 -24.28
CA SER A 64 -3.62 -9.45 -23.98
C SER A 64 -4.03 -10.09 -22.65
N MET A 65 -5.18 -9.68 -22.12
CA MET A 65 -5.76 -10.31 -20.93
C MET A 65 -6.14 -11.77 -21.19
N GLU A 66 -6.62 -12.11 -22.40
CA GLU A 66 -6.94 -13.50 -22.78
C GLU A 66 -5.71 -14.41 -22.71
N GLU A 67 -4.57 -13.97 -23.25
CA GLU A 67 -3.30 -14.71 -23.10
C GLU A 67 -2.86 -14.79 -21.64
N ALA A 68 -3.06 -13.72 -20.86
CA ALA A 68 -2.73 -13.72 -19.45
C ALA A 68 -3.56 -14.75 -18.66
N GLU A 69 -4.86 -14.89 -18.95
CA GLU A 69 -5.73 -15.89 -18.33
C GLU A 69 -5.24 -17.31 -18.61
N GLN A 70 -4.88 -17.63 -19.87
CA GLN A 70 -4.35 -18.94 -20.25
C GLN A 70 -3.06 -19.29 -19.49
N VAL A 71 -2.16 -18.31 -19.34
CA VAL A 71 -0.91 -18.48 -18.57
C VAL A 71 -1.20 -18.68 -17.08
N LEU A 72 -2.16 -17.95 -16.51
CA LEU A 72 -2.56 -18.11 -15.11
C LEU A 72 -3.20 -19.48 -14.84
N GLU A 73 -3.98 -20.03 -15.78
CA GLU A 73 -4.64 -21.34 -15.65
C GLU A 73 -3.65 -22.50 -15.50
N VAL A 74 -2.50 -22.43 -16.18
CA VAL A 74 -1.43 -23.43 -16.07
C VAL A 74 -0.50 -23.20 -14.89
N GLY A 75 -0.71 -22.12 -14.13
CA GLY A 75 0.07 -21.78 -12.94
C GLY A 75 1.40 -21.08 -13.23
N ASP A 76 1.56 -20.49 -14.42
CA ASP A 76 2.69 -19.62 -14.77
C ASP A 76 2.31 -18.14 -14.53
N ILE A 77 3.28 -17.23 -14.62
CA ILE A 77 3.10 -15.80 -14.34
C ILE A 77 3.10 -15.00 -15.65
N PRO A 78 2.00 -14.33 -16.04
CA PRO A 78 2.00 -13.42 -17.17
C PRO A 78 2.88 -12.19 -16.88
N VAL A 79 3.71 -11.83 -17.85
CA VAL A 79 4.50 -10.61 -17.88
C VAL A 79 4.05 -9.79 -19.09
N ILE A 80 3.53 -8.60 -18.87
CA ILE A 80 3.03 -7.73 -19.93
C ILE A 80 3.89 -6.47 -20.07
N VAL A 81 4.11 -6.03 -21.30
CA VAL A 81 4.74 -4.73 -21.57
C VAL A 81 3.69 -3.63 -21.41
N ASP A 82 3.66 -3.02 -20.24
CA ASP A 82 2.68 -2.02 -19.83
C ASP A 82 3.27 -1.10 -18.75
N GLU A 83 3.91 -0.01 -19.21
CA GLU A 83 4.58 0.95 -18.33
C GLU A 83 3.63 1.63 -17.35
N LYS A 84 2.37 1.82 -17.75
CA LYS A 84 1.37 2.55 -16.97
C LYS A 84 0.48 1.64 -16.12
N ALA A 85 0.59 0.33 -16.30
CA ALA A 85 -0.27 -0.67 -15.67
C ALA A 85 -1.77 -0.48 -16.01
N GLU A 86 -2.06 -0.10 -17.26
CA GLU A 86 -3.41 0.03 -17.82
C GLU A 86 -4.18 -1.31 -17.80
N ILE A 87 -3.49 -2.46 -17.81
CA ILE A 87 -4.09 -3.79 -17.65
C ILE A 87 -4.91 -3.94 -16.35
N SER A 88 -4.68 -3.08 -15.36
CA SER A 88 -5.44 -3.07 -14.10
C SER A 88 -6.94 -2.83 -14.28
N GLU A 89 -7.34 -2.07 -15.31
CA GLU A 89 -8.75 -1.74 -15.59
C GLU A 89 -9.56 -2.99 -15.98
N GLU A 90 -8.92 -3.91 -16.71
CA GLU A 90 -9.51 -5.18 -17.14
C GLU A 90 -9.31 -6.28 -16.09
N TYR A 91 -8.09 -6.42 -15.56
CA TYR A 91 -7.75 -7.47 -14.59
C TYR A 91 -8.46 -7.31 -13.24
N LYS A 92 -8.72 -6.05 -12.83
CA LYS A 92 -9.33 -5.66 -11.56
C LYS A 92 -8.66 -6.36 -10.36
N PRO A 93 -7.36 -6.08 -10.11
CA PRO A 93 -6.63 -6.73 -9.04
C PRO A 93 -7.22 -6.38 -7.66
N ASP A 94 -7.24 -7.36 -6.75
CA ASP A 94 -7.52 -7.12 -5.32
C ASP A 94 -6.37 -6.33 -4.68
N VAL A 95 -5.15 -6.57 -5.15
CA VAL A 95 -3.93 -5.94 -4.64
C VAL A 95 -3.03 -5.44 -5.77
N ILE A 96 -2.58 -4.19 -5.67
CA ILE A 96 -1.47 -3.67 -6.47
C ILE A 96 -0.22 -3.56 -5.61
N VAL A 97 0.90 -4.06 -6.13
CA VAL A 97 2.24 -3.88 -5.54
C VAL A 97 3.09 -3.05 -6.49
N ASP A 98 3.43 -1.83 -6.11
CA ASP A 98 4.35 -1.00 -6.89
C ASP A 98 5.79 -1.32 -6.53
N ALA A 99 6.41 -2.18 -7.35
CA ALA A 99 7.77 -2.66 -7.20
C ALA A 99 8.75 -2.02 -8.20
N ILE A 100 8.38 -0.92 -8.86
CA ILE A 100 9.22 -0.20 -9.83
C ILE A 100 10.48 0.36 -9.15
N LEU A 101 10.38 0.74 -7.87
CA LEU A 101 11.45 1.34 -7.06
C LEU A 101 12.07 2.60 -7.73
N ALA A 102 11.21 3.47 -8.24
CA ALA A 102 11.62 4.75 -8.84
C ALA A 102 12.16 5.77 -7.82
N LYS A 103 12.03 5.49 -6.50
CA LYS A 103 12.40 6.37 -5.37
C LYS A 103 11.58 7.66 -5.28
N ARG A 104 10.53 7.75 -6.10
CA ARG A 104 9.49 8.77 -6.14
C ARG A 104 8.22 8.09 -6.63
N ASN A 105 7.06 8.60 -6.23
CA ASN A 105 5.80 8.13 -6.76
C ASN A 105 5.67 8.56 -8.24
N LEU A 106 5.42 7.61 -9.15
CA LEU A 106 5.23 7.85 -10.59
C LEU A 106 3.76 7.96 -11.01
N GLY A 107 2.82 7.94 -10.05
CA GLY A 107 1.39 8.05 -10.33
C GLY A 107 0.52 7.02 -9.62
N THR A 108 1.10 6.20 -8.73
CA THR A 108 0.35 5.24 -7.91
C THR A 108 -0.49 5.98 -6.89
N ARG A 109 -1.76 5.60 -6.80
CA ARG A 109 -2.72 6.16 -5.86
C ARG A 109 -3.24 5.05 -4.96
N ILE A 110 -3.63 5.42 -3.75
CA ILE A 110 -4.20 4.50 -2.78
C ILE A 110 -5.49 3.84 -3.30
N THR A 111 -6.15 4.45 -4.28
CA THR A 111 -7.39 4.00 -4.91
C THR A 111 -7.20 3.19 -6.20
N ASP A 112 -5.97 2.84 -6.58
CA ASP A 112 -5.75 2.06 -7.81
C ASP A 112 -6.19 0.58 -7.66
N ALA A 113 -6.34 0.10 -6.42
CA ALA A 113 -6.89 -1.22 -6.09
C ALA A 113 -7.43 -1.21 -4.65
N PRO A 114 -8.25 -2.20 -4.24
CA PRO A 114 -8.71 -2.36 -2.86
C PRO A 114 -7.59 -2.38 -1.82
N PHE A 115 -6.40 -2.84 -2.21
CA PHE A 115 -5.21 -2.72 -1.39
C PHE A 115 -3.99 -2.38 -2.25
N VAL A 116 -3.18 -1.43 -1.81
CA VAL A 116 -2.05 -0.89 -2.58
C VAL A 116 -0.83 -0.87 -1.69
N ILE A 117 0.27 -1.46 -2.18
CA ILE A 117 1.52 -1.60 -1.44
C ILE A 117 2.63 -0.88 -2.22
N GLY A 118 3.26 0.12 -1.59
CA GLY A 118 4.44 0.78 -2.13
C GLY A 118 5.73 0.08 -1.69
N ILE A 119 6.68 -0.16 -2.59
CA ILE A 119 7.95 -0.80 -2.25
C ILE A 119 9.06 0.24 -2.15
N GLY A 120 9.58 0.45 -0.94
CA GLY A 120 10.74 1.32 -0.68
C GLY A 120 10.41 2.81 -0.65
N PRO A 121 11.44 3.68 -0.77
CA PRO A 121 11.28 5.12 -0.65
C PRO A 121 10.49 5.71 -1.82
N GLY A 122 9.85 6.86 -1.59
CA GLY A 122 9.06 7.57 -2.59
C GLY A 122 7.54 7.38 -2.44
N PHE A 123 7.11 6.52 -1.52
CA PHE A 123 5.70 6.32 -1.14
C PHE A 123 5.48 6.69 0.33
N THR A 124 4.27 7.14 0.62
CA THR A 124 3.78 7.45 1.96
C THR A 124 2.51 6.66 2.25
N ALA A 125 2.56 5.79 3.26
CA ALA A 125 1.41 5.00 3.70
C ALA A 125 0.32 5.91 4.28
N GLY A 126 -0.92 5.70 3.83
CA GLY A 126 -2.09 6.53 4.12
C GLY A 126 -2.28 7.71 3.16
N ILE A 127 -1.40 7.89 2.18
CA ILE A 127 -1.52 8.93 1.13
C ILE A 127 -1.44 8.26 -0.25
N ASP A 128 -0.28 7.69 -0.58
CA ASP A 128 -0.03 7.08 -1.89
C ASP A 128 -0.51 5.62 -1.97
N CYS A 129 -0.53 4.94 -0.82
CA CYS A 129 -0.76 3.51 -0.71
C CYS A 129 -1.22 3.15 0.72
N HIS A 130 -1.74 1.93 0.90
CA HIS A 130 -2.21 1.44 2.19
C HIS A 130 -1.07 1.08 3.15
N CYS A 131 0.04 0.59 2.61
CA CYS A 131 1.27 0.39 3.35
C CYS A 131 2.51 0.45 2.46
N VAL A 132 3.66 0.73 3.09
CA VAL A 132 4.97 0.71 2.44
C VAL A 132 5.80 -0.45 3.01
N VAL A 133 6.54 -1.17 2.17
CA VAL A 133 7.52 -2.18 2.62
C VAL A 133 8.93 -1.62 2.55
N GLU A 134 9.66 -1.69 3.67
CA GLU A 134 11.04 -1.22 3.77
C GLU A 134 12.01 -2.03 2.90
N THR A 135 12.89 -1.33 2.19
CA THR A 135 13.88 -1.93 1.27
C THR A 135 15.33 -1.65 1.67
N MET A 136 15.58 -0.76 2.61
CA MET A 136 16.89 -0.49 3.17
C MET A 136 17.36 -1.71 3.96
N ARG A 137 18.61 -2.13 3.73
CA ARG A 137 19.21 -3.23 4.51
C ARG A 137 19.41 -2.77 5.95
N GLY A 138 19.07 -3.64 6.90
CA GLY A 138 19.14 -3.36 8.33
C GLY A 138 18.07 -4.12 9.10
N HIS A 139 17.87 -3.75 10.36
CA HIS A 139 16.90 -4.41 11.25
C HIS A 139 15.45 -4.31 10.78
N THR A 140 15.13 -3.35 9.92
CA THR A 140 13.77 -3.08 9.42
C THR A 140 13.53 -3.57 8.00
N LEU A 141 14.50 -4.25 7.36
CA LEU A 141 14.33 -4.73 5.99
C LEU A 141 13.10 -5.65 5.87
N GLY A 142 12.21 -5.35 4.90
CA GLY A 142 10.96 -6.09 4.72
C GLY A 142 9.86 -5.74 5.71
N LYS A 143 10.08 -4.80 6.64
CA LYS A 143 9.04 -4.36 7.58
C LYS A 143 7.93 -3.63 6.82
N THR A 144 6.68 -3.98 7.14
CA THR A 144 5.49 -3.28 6.67
C THR A 144 5.21 -2.04 7.52
N ILE A 145 5.08 -0.89 6.86
CA ILE A 145 4.90 0.43 7.44
C ILE A 145 3.51 0.92 7.04
N TYR A 146 2.61 1.09 8.02
CA TYR A 146 1.24 1.54 7.77
C TYR A 146 1.04 3.05 7.95
N LYS A 147 2.06 3.78 8.41
CA LYS A 147 2.04 5.25 8.55
C LYS A 147 3.44 5.80 8.23
N GLY A 148 3.51 6.74 7.30
CA GLY A 148 4.77 7.31 6.82
C GLY A 148 5.40 6.51 5.66
N GLY A 149 6.65 6.81 5.33
CA GLY A 149 7.39 6.16 4.24
C GLY A 149 8.54 5.26 4.73
N ALA A 150 9.16 4.55 3.80
CA ALA A 150 10.42 3.85 4.04
C ALA A 150 11.58 4.82 4.26
N ILE A 151 12.72 4.32 4.74
CA ILE A 151 13.95 5.09 4.90
C ILE A 151 14.31 5.75 3.54
N PRO A 152 14.54 7.09 3.51
CA PRO A 152 14.89 7.79 2.28
C PRO A 152 16.13 7.21 1.60
N ASN A 153 16.15 7.28 0.27
CA ASN A 153 17.31 6.85 -0.50
C ASN A 153 18.52 7.74 -0.19
N THR A 154 19.56 7.16 0.40
CA THR A 154 20.82 7.86 0.74
C THR A 154 21.70 8.14 -0.47
N GLY A 155 21.43 7.53 -1.63
CA GLY A 155 22.28 7.59 -2.82
C GLY A 155 23.55 6.71 -2.74
N ILE A 156 23.92 6.28 -1.54
CA ILE A 156 25.09 5.43 -1.29
C ILE A 156 24.67 3.96 -1.37
N PRO A 157 25.30 3.14 -2.24
CA PRO A 157 25.02 1.72 -2.29
C PRO A 157 25.40 1.04 -0.96
N GLY A 158 24.59 0.07 -0.52
CA GLY A 158 24.89 -0.69 0.69
C GLY A 158 26.26 -1.38 0.60
N ASN A 159 26.98 -1.41 1.72
CA ASN A 159 28.29 -2.04 1.85
C ASN A 159 28.18 -3.56 1.67
N LEU A 160 28.97 -4.12 0.75
CA LEU A 160 29.12 -5.56 0.55
C LEU A 160 30.63 -5.89 0.57
N GLY A 161 31.09 -6.50 1.67
CA GLY A 161 32.49 -6.92 1.79
C GLY A 161 33.50 -5.76 1.84
N GLY A 162 33.09 -4.60 2.35
CA GLY A 162 33.93 -3.39 2.44
C GLY A 162 33.73 -2.40 1.29
N PHE A 163 33.05 -2.80 0.21
CA PHE A 163 32.86 -1.99 -1.00
C PHE A 163 31.46 -1.40 -1.08
N THR A 164 31.34 -0.17 -1.60
CA THR A 164 30.06 0.52 -1.78
C THR A 164 29.86 0.90 -3.24
N THR A 165 30.53 1.96 -3.71
CA THR A 165 30.39 2.47 -5.08
C THR A 165 31.22 1.66 -6.06
N GLU A 166 32.35 1.12 -5.61
CA GLU A 166 33.30 0.32 -6.39
C GLU A 166 32.68 -0.98 -6.93
N ARG A 167 31.60 -1.44 -6.29
CA ARG A 167 30.88 -2.64 -6.70
C ARG A 167 29.95 -2.42 -7.89
N LEU A 168 29.68 -1.18 -8.27
CA LEU A 168 28.78 -0.85 -9.37
C LEU A 168 29.57 -0.73 -10.67
N ILE A 169 29.05 -1.38 -11.71
CA ILE A 169 29.51 -1.15 -13.08
C ILE A 169 28.61 -0.05 -13.66
N ARG A 170 29.21 1.05 -14.10
CA ARG A 170 28.50 2.21 -14.67
C ARG A 170 28.94 2.45 -16.11
N ALA A 171 28.00 2.90 -16.94
CA ALA A 171 28.30 3.29 -18.32
C ALA A 171 29.29 4.47 -18.36
N SER A 172 30.30 4.36 -19.23
CA SER A 172 31.34 5.39 -19.43
C SER A 172 30.92 6.48 -20.42
N ALA A 173 29.86 6.24 -21.21
CA ALA A 173 29.30 7.21 -22.15
C ALA A 173 27.86 6.83 -22.53
N ASP A 174 27.15 7.81 -23.11
CA ASP A 174 25.90 7.58 -23.81
C ASP A 174 26.14 6.70 -25.05
N GLY A 175 25.29 5.69 -25.24
CA GLY A 175 25.37 4.83 -26.42
C GLY A 175 24.72 3.48 -26.23
N VAL A 176 25.24 2.48 -26.93
CA VAL A 176 24.75 1.09 -26.87
C VAL A 176 25.58 0.29 -25.88
N MET A 177 24.90 -0.53 -25.08
CA MET A 177 25.53 -1.47 -24.14
C MET A 177 26.10 -2.69 -24.88
N GLU A 178 27.38 -2.94 -24.68
CA GLU A 178 28.07 -4.14 -25.15
C GLU A 178 28.82 -4.83 -24.00
N PRO A 179 28.23 -5.84 -23.34
CA PRO A 179 28.92 -6.58 -22.29
C PRO A 179 30.11 -7.36 -22.88
N ARG A 180 31.23 -7.36 -22.14
CA ARG A 180 32.41 -8.21 -22.38
C ARG A 180 32.54 -9.31 -21.32
N ALA A 181 31.99 -9.08 -20.13
CA ALA A 181 31.81 -10.08 -19.07
C ALA A 181 30.35 -10.53 -18.97
N ALA A 182 30.14 -11.79 -18.63
CA ALA A 182 28.83 -12.40 -18.38
C ALA A 182 28.51 -12.46 -16.87
N ILE A 183 27.23 -12.59 -16.56
CA ILE A 183 26.79 -12.85 -15.18
C ILE A 183 27.33 -14.21 -14.74
N GLY A 184 28.06 -14.23 -13.62
CA GLY A 184 28.73 -15.41 -13.08
C GLY A 184 30.25 -15.45 -13.32
N ASP A 185 30.77 -14.62 -14.22
CA ASP A 185 32.20 -14.52 -14.45
C ASP A 185 32.92 -13.94 -13.23
N ILE A 186 34.13 -14.45 -12.97
CA ILE A 186 35.06 -13.87 -12.00
C ILE A 186 35.92 -12.86 -12.76
N VAL A 187 35.95 -11.62 -12.27
CA VAL A 187 36.74 -10.54 -12.87
C VAL A 187 37.76 -9.99 -11.88
N GLU A 188 38.87 -9.50 -12.41
CA GLU A 188 39.89 -8.77 -11.65
C GLU A 188 39.69 -7.26 -11.76
N LYS A 189 40.20 -6.51 -10.77
CA LYS A 189 40.19 -5.04 -10.83
C LYS A 189 40.99 -4.58 -12.05
N GLY A 190 40.42 -3.68 -12.85
CA GLY A 190 41.02 -3.18 -14.09
C GLY A 190 40.71 -4.04 -15.32
N GLN A 191 39.98 -5.15 -15.19
CA GLN A 191 39.53 -5.93 -16.34
C GLN A 191 38.43 -5.19 -17.10
N LEU A 192 38.47 -5.26 -18.44
CA LEU A 192 37.41 -4.77 -19.32
C LEU A 192 36.15 -5.62 -19.15
N VAL A 193 35.03 -5.00 -18.74
CA VAL A 193 33.78 -5.70 -18.47
C VAL A 193 32.64 -5.34 -19.41
N ALA A 194 32.69 -4.15 -20.03
CA ALA A 194 31.73 -3.71 -21.03
C ALA A 194 32.31 -2.61 -21.91
N VAL A 195 31.64 -2.30 -23.01
CA VAL A 195 31.82 -1.09 -23.82
C VAL A 195 30.47 -0.38 -23.89
N THR A 196 30.47 0.94 -23.74
CA THR A 196 29.28 1.80 -23.82
C THR A 196 29.60 3.04 -24.62
N GLY A 197 28.89 3.29 -25.73
CA GLY A 197 29.15 4.46 -26.59
C GLY A 197 30.59 4.54 -27.07
N ASP A 198 31.13 3.42 -27.54
CA ASP A 198 32.53 3.24 -27.96
C ASP A 198 33.59 3.50 -26.89
N LYS A 199 33.18 3.68 -25.62
CA LYS A 199 34.10 3.81 -24.48
C LYS A 199 34.11 2.55 -23.63
N GLU A 200 35.30 2.13 -23.25
CA GLU A 200 35.54 0.99 -22.39
C GLU A 200 35.06 1.23 -20.95
N VAL A 201 34.57 0.17 -20.33
CA VAL A 201 34.15 0.14 -18.92
C VAL A 201 34.96 -0.93 -18.21
N TYR A 202 35.66 -0.53 -17.14
CA TYR A 202 36.56 -1.38 -16.39
C TYR A 202 36.03 -1.69 -15.00
N ALA A 203 36.27 -2.93 -14.53
CA ALA A 203 35.94 -3.36 -13.18
C ALA A 203 36.73 -2.55 -12.13
N GLN A 204 36.04 -1.93 -11.17
CA GLN A 204 36.67 -1.14 -10.11
C GLN A 204 37.12 -2.00 -8.91
N MET A 205 36.70 -3.26 -8.87
CA MET A 205 37.07 -4.27 -7.87
C MET A 205 37.05 -5.66 -8.49
N GLY A 206 37.73 -6.61 -7.85
CA GLY A 206 37.64 -8.02 -8.21
C GLY A 206 36.45 -8.72 -7.54
N GLY A 207 35.93 -9.77 -8.16
CA GLY A 207 34.82 -10.56 -7.63
C GLY A 207 33.95 -11.17 -8.74
N VAL A 208 32.79 -11.68 -8.37
CA VAL A 208 31.83 -12.25 -9.33
C VAL A 208 30.94 -11.15 -9.91
N VAL A 209 30.82 -11.10 -11.23
CA VAL A 209 29.81 -10.27 -11.92
C VAL A 209 28.44 -10.84 -11.59
N ARG A 210 27.72 -10.17 -10.68
CA ARG A 210 26.43 -10.60 -10.16
C ARG A 210 25.25 -10.12 -11.01
N GLY A 211 25.44 -9.01 -11.73
CA GLY A 211 24.46 -8.42 -12.62
C GLY A 211 25.14 -7.69 -13.77
N MET A 212 24.50 -7.73 -14.94
CA MET A 212 24.95 -7.08 -16.17
C MET A 212 23.73 -6.86 -17.08
N LEU A 213 23.56 -5.67 -17.64
CA LEU A 213 22.54 -5.41 -18.66
C LEU A 213 22.76 -6.25 -19.93
N GLN A 214 21.69 -6.46 -20.68
CA GLN A 214 21.70 -7.19 -21.95
C GLN A 214 22.37 -6.35 -23.05
N PRO A 215 23.00 -6.98 -24.05
CA PRO A 215 23.56 -6.28 -25.20
C PRO A 215 22.46 -5.50 -25.95
N GLY A 216 22.82 -4.38 -26.58
CA GLY A 216 21.93 -3.60 -27.44
C GLY A 216 21.07 -2.55 -26.71
N VAL A 217 21.06 -2.54 -25.38
CA VAL A 217 20.31 -1.54 -24.59
C VAL A 217 20.92 -0.16 -24.75
N LYS A 218 20.07 0.86 -24.94
CA LYS A 218 20.51 2.26 -24.87
C LYS A 218 20.83 2.64 -23.42
N VAL A 219 22.04 3.12 -23.20
CA VAL A 219 22.53 3.56 -21.89
C VAL A 219 22.99 5.01 -21.97
N TRP A 220 22.97 5.69 -20.82
CA TRP A 220 23.54 7.02 -20.66
C TRP A 220 24.67 6.99 -19.63
N GLU A 221 25.57 7.95 -19.71
CA GLU A 221 26.72 8.07 -18.82
C GLU A 221 26.27 7.97 -17.35
N ASN A 222 27.03 7.21 -16.57
CA ASN A 222 26.77 6.90 -15.16
C ASN A 222 25.55 6.01 -14.85
N LEU A 223 24.77 5.56 -15.85
CA LEU A 223 23.73 4.55 -15.64
C LEU A 223 24.35 3.28 -15.04
N LYS A 224 23.67 2.66 -14.07
CA LYS A 224 24.07 1.35 -13.54
C LYS A 224 23.84 0.30 -14.62
N ILE A 225 24.92 -0.27 -15.14
CA ILE A 225 24.87 -1.33 -16.17
C ILE A 225 25.20 -2.72 -15.61
N GLY A 226 25.71 -2.80 -14.37
CA GLY A 226 26.01 -4.08 -13.72
C GLY A 226 26.43 -3.90 -12.27
N ASP A 227 26.73 -5.02 -11.61
CA ASP A 227 27.37 -5.04 -10.30
C ASP A 227 28.24 -6.28 -10.07
N ILE A 228 29.30 -6.07 -9.30
CA ILE A 228 30.26 -7.08 -8.85
C ILE A 228 30.02 -7.33 -7.36
N ASP A 229 30.18 -8.56 -6.91
CA ASP A 229 30.07 -8.92 -5.50
C ASP A 229 31.27 -9.77 -5.08
N ALA A 230 32.12 -9.20 -4.21
CA ALA A 230 33.35 -9.83 -3.73
C ALA A 230 33.10 -11.09 -2.86
N ARG A 231 31.88 -11.28 -2.34
CA ARG A 231 31.55 -12.41 -1.45
C ARG A 231 30.66 -13.44 -2.14
N CYS A 232 30.20 -13.14 -3.36
CA CYS A 232 29.17 -13.91 -4.01
C CYS A 232 29.75 -15.19 -4.57
N GLU A 233 29.18 -16.32 -4.18
CA GLU A 233 29.32 -17.56 -4.92
C GLU A 233 28.59 -17.44 -6.26
N THR A 234 29.18 -17.94 -7.35
CA THR A 234 28.61 -17.86 -8.71
C THR A 234 27.15 -18.33 -8.77
N ARG A 235 26.77 -19.36 -8.00
CA ARG A 235 25.39 -19.85 -7.94
C ARG A 235 24.37 -18.80 -7.47
N HIS A 236 24.76 -17.85 -6.61
CA HIS A 236 23.85 -16.83 -6.08
C HIS A 236 23.49 -15.76 -7.13
N CYS A 237 24.15 -15.76 -8.29
CA CYS A 237 23.77 -14.92 -9.42
C CYS A 237 22.40 -15.32 -10.00
N PHE A 238 22.02 -16.59 -9.85
CA PHE A 238 20.85 -17.21 -10.47
C PHE A 238 19.69 -17.43 -9.49
N THR A 239 19.81 -16.95 -8.25
CA THR A 239 18.79 -17.12 -7.20
C THR A 239 18.27 -15.79 -6.69
N ILE A 240 17.05 -15.82 -6.19
CA ILE A 240 16.41 -14.68 -5.53
C ILE A 240 17.22 -14.31 -4.29
N SER A 241 17.55 -13.02 -4.16
CA SER A 241 18.39 -12.56 -3.06
C SER A 241 17.70 -12.61 -1.70
N ASP A 242 18.48 -12.69 -0.64
CA ASP A 242 18.07 -12.45 0.74
C ASP A 242 17.18 -11.20 0.89
N LYS A 243 17.59 -10.10 0.25
CA LYS A 243 16.86 -8.83 0.24
C LYS A 243 15.52 -8.94 -0.46
N SER A 244 15.48 -9.49 -1.67
CA SER A 244 14.24 -9.65 -2.43
C SER A 244 13.27 -10.58 -1.67
N ARG A 245 13.77 -11.64 -1.02
CA ARG A 245 12.95 -12.54 -0.18
C ARG A 245 12.40 -11.88 1.07
N ALA A 246 13.19 -11.03 1.74
CA ALA A 246 12.73 -10.30 2.93
C ALA A 246 11.64 -9.29 2.57
N ILE A 247 11.82 -8.54 1.47
CA ILE A 247 10.80 -7.63 0.94
C ILE A 247 9.53 -8.40 0.56
N GLY A 248 9.67 -9.51 -0.19
CA GLY A 248 8.54 -10.37 -0.52
C GLY A 248 7.81 -10.91 0.71
N GLY A 249 8.54 -11.20 1.80
CA GLY A 249 7.93 -11.60 3.07
C GLY A 249 7.06 -10.51 3.69
N GLY A 250 7.54 -9.25 3.66
CA GLY A 250 6.74 -8.09 4.10
C GLY A 250 5.49 -7.87 3.25
N VAL A 251 5.61 -8.04 1.93
CA VAL A 251 4.46 -7.97 1.02
C VAL A 251 3.45 -9.08 1.33
N LEU A 252 3.90 -10.33 1.47
CA LEU A 252 3.04 -11.45 1.83
C LEU A 252 2.36 -11.23 3.19
N GLU A 253 3.05 -10.69 4.19
CA GLU A 253 2.46 -10.32 5.49
C GLU A 253 1.33 -9.29 5.30
N ALA A 254 1.56 -8.26 4.49
CA ALA A 254 0.57 -7.22 4.23
C ALA A 254 -0.66 -7.78 3.49
N VAL A 255 -0.42 -8.62 2.48
CA VAL A 255 -1.45 -9.31 1.69
C VAL A 255 -2.28 -10.25 2.55
N ALA A 256 -1.66 -11.10 3.37
CA ALA A 256 -2.36 -12.00 4.28
C ALA A 256 -3.21 -11.24 5.31
N ARG A 257 -2.74 -10.08 5.79
CA ARG A 257 -3.56 -9.19 6.63
C ARG A 257 -4.77 -8.65 5.88
N PHE A 258 -4.60 -8.27 4.62
CA PHE A 258 -5.71 -7.81 3.79
C PHE A 258 -6.77 -8.90 3.58
N GLU A 259 -6.38 -10.15 3.33
CA GLU A 259 -7.31 -11.30 3.26
C GLU A 259 -8.10 -11.50 4.56
N HIS A 260 -7.50 -11.16 5.70
CA HIS A 260 -8.18 -11.22 6.98
C HIS A 260 -9.23 -10.11 7.18
N ILE A 261 -9.25 -9.06 6.36
CA ILE A 261 -10.17 -7.91 6.49
C ILE A 261 -11.12 -7.73 5.32
N GLN A 262 -10.71 -8.06 4.09
CA GLN A 262 -11.51 -7.85 2.88
C GLN A 262 -12.89 -8.53 3.00
N GLY A 263 -13.94 -7.79 2.69
CA GLY A 263 -15.34 -8.27 2.72
C GLY A 263 -15.91 -8.56 4.12
N LYS A 264 -15.18 -8.28 5.20
CA LYS A 264 -15.61 -8.63 6.58
C LYS A 264 -16.03 -7.44 7.42
N TYR A 265 -15.62 -6.24 7.06
CA TYR A 265 -15.91 -5.04 7.84
C TYR A 265 -16.54 -3.96 6.97
N ALA A 266 -17.30 -3.08 7.61
CA ALA A 266 -17.91 -1.92 6.98
C ALA A 266 -17.54 -0.64 7.75
N ILE A 267 -17.76 0.51 7.12
CA ILE A 267 -17.59 1.82 7.73
C ILE A 267 -18.95 2.52 7.78
N VAL A 268 -19.29 3.05 8.95
CA VAL A 268 -20.44 3.95 9.12
C VAL A 268 -19.92 5.30 9.60
N VAL A 269 -20.10 6.32 8.78
CA VAL A 269 -19.72 7.71 9.08
C VAL A 269 -20.94 8.45 9.63
N LEU A 270 -20.82 9.01 10.84
CA LEU A 270 -21.88 9.75 11.50
C LEU A 270 -21.71 11.26 11.26
N ALA A 271 -22.67 11.85 10.53
CA ALA A 271 -22.65 13.24 10.08
C ALA A 271 -24.00 13.95 10.32
N ALA A 272 -24.73 13.58 11.37
CA ALA A 272 -26.07 14.10 11.71
C ALA A 272 -26.09 15.05 12.94
N GLY A 273 -24.94 15.40 13.51
CA GLY A 273 -24.85 16.23 14.71
C GLY A 273 -25.22 17.69 14.48
N LYS A 274 -26.10 18.26 15.33
CA LYS A 274 -26.63 19.64 15.19
C LYS A 274 -25.62 20.78 15.46
N GLY A 275 -24.41 20.50 15.96
CA GLY A 275 -23.38 21.52 16.21
C GLY A 275 -23.84 22.66 17.12
N VAL A 276 -24.70 22.39 18.12
CA VAL A 276 -25.40 23.41 18.94
C VAL A 276 -24.46 24.47 19.53
N ARG A 277 -23.27 24.05 19.97
CA ARG A 277 -22.25 24.94 20.57
C ARG A 277 -21.48 25.78 19.54
N PHE A 278 -21.54 25.41 18.26
CA PHE A 278 -20.86 26.08 17.15
C PHE A 278 -21.68 27.27 16.62
N GLY A 279 -23.00 27.30 16.85
CA GLY A 279 -23.90 28.39 16.47
C GLY A 279 -24.25 28.46 14.97
N SER A 280 -23.75 27.53 14.17
CA SER A 280 -24.08 27.32 12.75
C SER A 280 -23.84 25.84 12.40
N ASN A 281 -24.08 25.42 11.15
CA ASN A 281 -23.74 24.06 10.74
C ASN A 281 -22.20 23.86 10.77
N LYS A 282 -21.72 23.23 11.86
CA LYS A 282 -20.30 22.91 12.11
C LYS A 282 -19.67 22.14 10.96
N LEU A 283 -20.41 21.22 10.35
CA LEU A 283 -19.88 20.37 9.27
C LEU A 283 -19.59 21.16 7.99
N MET A 284 -20.25 22.31 7.79
CA MET A 284 -20.02 23.22 6.66
C MET A 284 -18.90 24.24 6.91
N ALA A 285 -18.34 24.28 8.12
CA ALA A 285 -17.27 25.20 8.43
C ALA A 285 -15.99 24.84 7.65
N MET A 286 -15.30 25.88 7.16
CA MET A 286 -14.06 25.70 6.42
C MET A 286 -12.90 25.44 7.38
N VAL A 287 -12.17 24.35 7.12
CA VAL A 287 -11.00 23.89 7.87
C VAL A 287 -9.95 23.54 6.83
N SER A 288 -8.79 24.21 6.86
CA SER A 288 -7.74 24.04 5.84
C SER A 288 -8.26 24.13 4.39
N GLY A 289 -9.16 25.09 4.13
CA GLY A 289 -9.70 25.35 2.80
C GLY A 289 -10.76 24.36 2.30
N LYS A 290 -11.26 23.43 3.15
CA LYS A 290 -12.35 22.50 2.80
C LYS A 290 -13.43 22.48 3.89
N PRO A 291 -14.70 22.18 3.55
CA PRO A 291 -15.73 21.90 4.55
C PRO A 291 -15.30 20.78 5.49
N LEU A 292 -15.62 20.89 6.78
CA LEU A 292 -15.20 19.93 7.80
C LEU A 292 -15.59 18.47 7.46
N TYR A 293 -16.80 18.23 6.95
CA TYR A 293 -17.22 16.87 6.54
C TYR A 293 -16.34 16.27 5.43
N GLN A 294 -15.76 17.11 4.56
CA GLN A 294 -15.00 16.65 3.40
C GLN A 294 -13.69 15.98 3.82
N HIS A 295 -13.10 16.36 4.96
CA HIS A 295 -11.89 15.72 5.47
C HIS A 295 -12.13 14.25 5.81
N THR A 296 -13.28 13.93 6.42
CA THR A 296 -13.65 12.54 6.71
C THR A 296 -13.94 11.77 5.42
N LEU A 297 -14.65 12.39 4.45
CA LEU A 297 -14.88 11.77 3.13
C LEU A 297 -13.57 11.44 2.40
N ASP A 298 -12.64 12.39 2.35
CA ASP A 298 -11.31 12.21 1.76
C ASP A 298 -10.54 11.07 2.45
N THR A 299 -10.69 10.94 3.77
CA THR A 299 -10.05 9.88 4.56
C THR A 299 -10.63 8.50 4.26
N VAL A 300 -11.96 8.37 4.14
CA VAL A 300 -12.63 7.08 3.85
C VAL A 300 -12.54 6.69 2.37
N LYS A 301 -12.14 7.61 1.48
CA LYS A 301 -11.92 7.34 0.05
C LYS A 301 -10.96 6.18 -0.20
N ALA A 302 -9.98 5.97 0.69
CA ALA A 302 -9.06 4.84 0.62
C ALA A 302 -9.72 3.48 0.87
N PHE A 303 -10.99 3.44 1.28
CA PHE A 303 -11.70 2.23 1.71
C PHE A 303 -13.02 2.04 0.96
N LEU A 304 -13.18 2.61 -0.24
CA LEU A 304 -14.44 2.51 -0.99
C LEU A 304 -14.76 1.09 -1.48
N ASP A 305 -13.79 0.18 -1.44
CA ASP A 305 -14.03 -1.25 -1.67
C ASP A 305 -14.63 -1.98 -0.46
N PHE A 306 -14.72 -1.30 0.70
CA PHE A 306 -15.52 -1.73 1.85
C PHE A 306 -16.93 -1.16 1.71
N PRO A 307 -17.95 -1.79 2.31
CA PRO A 307 -19.23 -1.13 2.48
C PRO A 307 -19.06 0.14 3.31
N VAL A 308 -19.32 1.30 2.72
CA VAL A 308 -19.28 2.61 3.39
C VAL A 308 -20.65 3.24 3.38
N PHE A 309 -21.15 3.57 4.56
CA PHE A 309 -22.41 4.27 4.77
C PHE A 309 -22.16 5.62 5.43
N LEU A 310 -22.93 6.64 5.04
CA LEU A 310 -22.92 7.95 5.68
C LEU A 310 -24.32 8.28 6.21
N VAL A 311 -24.43 8.54 7.51
CA VAL A 311 -25.69 8.92 8.16
C VAL A 311 -25.74 10.43 8.32
N THR A 312 -26.65 11.11 7.62
CA THR A 312 -26.77 12.57 7.67
C THR A 312 -28.20 13.05 7.46
N GLY A 313 -28.51 14.26 7.91
CA GLY A 313 -29.75 14.96 7.56
C GLY A 313 -29.54 16.10 6.56
N TYR A 314 -28.32 16.29 6.06
CA TYR A 314 -27.92 17.42 5.21
C TYR A 314 -27.85 16.99 3.74
N GLU A 315 -28.51 17.75 2.86
CA GLU A 315 -28.56 17.47 1.42
C GLU A 315 -27.19 17.63 0.77
N GLU A 316 -26.43 18.66 1.15
CA GLU A 316 -25.10 18.93 0.58
C GLU A 316 -24.09 17.82 0.90
N ILE A 317 -24.17 17.23 2.11
CA ILE A 317 -23.32 16.08 2.49
C ILE A 317 -23.78 14.82 1.73
N THR A 318 -25.08 14.69 1.50
CA THR A 318 -25.66 13.58 0.74
C THR A 318 -25.17 13.59 -0.70
N GLU A 319 -25.20 14.75 -1.37
CA GLU A 319 -24.70 14.93 -2.73
C GLU A 319 -23.19 14.64 -2.83
N ALA A 320 -22.40 15.18 -1.90
CA ALA A 320 -20.95 14.95 -1.88
C ALA A 320 -20.59 13.46 -1.70
N ALA A 321 -21.27 12.77 -0.79
CA ALA A 321 -21.07 11.34 -0.54
C ALA A 321 -21.50 10.47 -1.73
N ASN A 322 -22.67 10.75 -2.31
CA ASN A 322 -23.16 10.02 -3.48
C ASN A 322 -22.23 10.21 -4.70
N GLY A 323 -21.64 11.40 -4.88
CA GLY A 323 -20.63 11.67 -5.92
C GLY A 323 -19.35 10.84 -5.78
N MET A 324 -19.10 10.28 -4.60
CA MET A 324 -17.99 9.35 -4.32
C MET A 324 -18.42 7.88 -4.34
N GLY A 325 -19.70 7.59 -4.59
CA GLY A 325 -20.25 6.23 -4.52
C GLY A 325 -20.52 5.73 -3.10
N ILE A 326 -20.57 6.62 -2.09
CA ILE A 326 -20.88 6.28 -0.70
C ILE A 326 -22.41 6.26 -0.52
N GLU A 327 -22.94 5.19 0.09
CA GLU A 327 -24.37 5.08 0.36
C GLU A 327 -24.79 5.97 1.52
N THR A 328 -25.88 6.71 1.35
CA THR A 328 -26.35 7.73 2.31
C THR A 328 -27.64 7.32 3.00
N ILE A 329 -27.68 7.44 4.33
CA ILE A 329 -28.84 7.14 5.17
C ILE A 329 -29.34 8.44 5.79
N ILE A 330 -30.58 8.81 5.45
CA ILE A 330 -31.16 10.08 5.88
C ILE A 330 -31.64 9.97 7.33
N ASN A 331 -31.04 10.75 8.22
CA ASN A 331 -31.55 10.94 9.58
C ASN A 331 -32.39 12.22 9.67
N LYS A 332 -33.72 12.05 9.78
CA LYS A 332 -34.69 13.14 9.91
C LYS A 332 -34.98 13.55 11.36
N GLU A 333 -34.52 12.76 12.33
CA GLU A 333 -34.81 12.93 13.76
C GLU A 333 -33.51 13.07 14.60
N PRO A 334 -32.61 14.02 14.28
CA PRO A 334 -31.34 14.17 14.99
C PRO A 334 -31.47 14.55 16.48
N GLU A 335 -32.64 15.01 16.93
CA GLU A 335 -32.96 15.25 18.36
C GLU A 335 -33.09 13.97 19.20
N LEU A 336 -33.22 12.80 18.57
CA LEU A 336 -33.19 11.51 19.30
C LEU A 336 -31.77 11.14 19.77
N GLY A 337 -30.78 11.94 19.40
CA GLY A 337 -29.39 11.83 19.84
C GLY A 337 -28.53 10.91 18.98
N ILE A 338 -27.24 10.77 19.35
CA ILE A 338 -26.26 10.00 18.57
C ILE A 338 -26.61 8.52 18.46
N SER A 339 -27.30 7.95 19.46
CA SER A 339 -27.75 6.55 19.46
C SER A 339 -28.63 6.22 18.25
N HIS A 340 -29.53 7.13 17.87
CA HIS A 340 -30.40 6.95 16.71
C HIS A 340 -29.59 6.90 15.40
N SER A 341 -28.58 7.75 15.25
CA SER A 341 -27.71 7.74 14.07
C SER A 341 -26.88 6.44 13.97
N ILE A 342 -26.42 5.92 15.11
CA ILE A 342 -25.73 4.62 15.18
C ILE A 342 -26.67 3.49 14.73
N GLN A 343 -27.90 3.47 15.24
CA GLN A 343 -28.92 2.47 14.90
C GLN A 343 -29.23 2.50 13.40
N LEU A 344 -29.50 3.68 12.83
CA LEU A 344 -29.77 3.82 11.40
C LEU A 344 -28.65 3.25 10.52
N GLY A 345 -27.40 3.62 10.81
CA GLY A 345 -26.26 3.11 10.05
C GLY A 345 -26.01 1.62 10.25
N LEU A 346 -26.20 1.12 11.48
CA LEU A 346 -26.08 -0.31 11.81
C LEU A 346 -27.14 -1.15 11.09
N GLU A 347 -28.40 -0.72 11.14
CA GLU A 347 -29.52 -1.40 10.49
C GLU A 347 -29.35 -1.44 8.98
N ALA A 348 -29.01 -0.31 8.36
CA ALA A 348 -28.75 -0.24 6.92
C ALA A 348 -27.63 -1.20 6.50
N CYS A 349 -26.50 -1.15 7.21
CA CYS A 349 -25.35 -2.00 6.93
C CYS A 349 -25.69 -3.49 7.09
N VAL A 350 -26.31 -3.90 8.19
CA VAL A 350 -26.65 -5.32 8.44
C VAL A 350 -27.72 -5.82 7.47
N LYS A 351 -28.65 -4.96 7.03
CA LYS A 351 -29.67 -5.31 6.04
C LYS A 351 -29.06 -5.66 4.69
N GLN A 352 -28.07 -4.88 4.23
CA GLN A 352 -27.44 -5.08 2.92
C GLN A 352 -26.27 -6.09 2.98
N TYR A 353 -25.55 -6.14 4.10
CA TYR A 353 -24.39 -7.01 4.32
C TYR A 353 -24.62 -7.91 5.55
N PRO A 354 -25.51 -8.91 5.46
CA PRO A 354 -25.94 -9.71 6.61
C PRO A 354 -24.81 -10.51 7.27
N TYR A 355 -23.71 -10.78 6.56
CA TYR A 355 -22.55 -11.56 7.04
C TYR A 355 -21.38 -10.70 7.53
N ILE A 356 -21.54 -9.38 7.63
CA ILE A 356 -20.48 -8.49 8.11
C ILE A 356 -20.06 -8.87 9.54
N GLN A 357 -18.76 -8.91 9.79
CA GLN A 357 -18.15 -9.31 11.06
C GLN A 357 -17.95 -8.14 12.02
N GLY A 358 -17.95 -6.91 11.52
CA GLY A 358 -17.89 -5.72 12.36
C GLY A 358 -18.10 -4.43 11.57
N ILE A 359 -18.36 -3.35 12.30
CA ILE A 359 -18.57 -2.01 11.74
C ILE A 359 -17.66 -1.02 12.46
N LEU A 360 -16.87 -0.28 11.68
CA LEU A 360 -16.13 0.90 12.12
C LEU A 360 -17.08 2.10 12.11
N PHE A 361 -17.37 2.64 13.30
CA PHE A 361 -18.05 3.93 13.41
C PHE A 361 -17.02 5.05 13.44
N SER A 362 -17.18 6.02 12.55
CA SER A 362 -16.37 7.24 12.47
C SER A 362 -17.26 8.48 12.56
N VAL A 363 -16.66 9.61 12.90
CA VAL A 363 -17.33 10.91 13.04
C VAL A 363 -16.80 11.92 12.02
N CYS A 364 -17.62 12.92 11.69
CA CYS A 364 -17.31 13.94 10.68
C CYS A 364 -16.68 15.22 11.21
N ASP A 365 -16.20 15.24 12.45
CA ASP A 365 -15.67 16.44 13.11
C ASP A 365 -14.22 16.33 13.58
N GLN A 366 -13.53 15.28 13.12
CA GLN A 366 -12.10 15.00 13.38
C GLN A 366 -11.28 15.18 12.09
N PRO A 367 -10.91 16.41 11.72
CA PRO A 367 -10.30 16.70 10.41
C PRO A 367 -8.90 16.11 10.23
N ASN A 368 -8.22 15.76 11.33
CA ASN A 368 -6.87 15.21 11.29
C ASN A 368 -6.83 13.68 11.20
N LEU A 369 -7.98 13.00 11.27
CA LEU A 369 -8.03 11.54 11.22
C LEU A 369 -7.33 11.05 9.94
N GLN A 370 -6.40 10.11 10.07
CA GLN A 370 -5.63 9.61 8.93
C GLN A 370 -6.14 8.26 8.46
N SER A 371 -6.10 8.01 7.15
CA SER A 371 -6.42 6.68 6.58
C SER A 371 -5.51 5.59 7.15
N SER A 372 -4.25 5.93 7.49
CA SER A 372 -3.33 5.02 8.18
C SER A 372 -3.85 4.51 9.54
N THR A 373 -4.61 5.33 10.27
CA THR A 373 -5.20 4.95 11.56
C THR A 373 -6.38 4.01 11.36
N ILE A 374 -7.24 4.28 10.38
CA ILE A 374 -8.32 3.36 9.98
C ILE A 374 -7.75 2.00 9.54
N GLN A 375 -6.71 1.99 8.71
CA GLN A 375 -6.05 0.75 8.27
C GLN A 375 -5.51 -0.06 9.45
N LYS A 376 -4.89 0.59 10.45
CA LYS A 376 -4.42 -0.09 11.67
C LYS A 376 -5.56 -0.69 12.48
N ILE A 377 -6.72 -0.04 12.55
CA ILE A 377 -7.90 -0.56 13.23
C ILE A 377 -8.39 -1.83 12.52
N PHE A 378 -8.52 -1.82 11.20
CA PHE A 378 -8.88 -3.02 10.46
C PHE A 378 -7.87 -4.15 10.65
N ASN A 379 -6.57 -3.86 10.57
CA ASN A 379 -5.52 -4.86 10.82
C ASN A 379 -5.65 -5.48 12.21
N ALA A 380 -5.89 -4.65 13.24
CA ALA A 380 -6.09 -5.12 14.60
C ALA A 380 -7.38 -5.94 14.74
N ALA A 381 -8.46 -5.57 14.07
CA ALA A 381 -9.71 -6.33 14.06
C ALA A 381 -9.54 -7.71 13.41
N GLY A 382 -8.79 -7.79 12.30
CA GLY A 382 -8.45 -9.05 11.64
C GLY A 382 -7.70 -10.03 12.55
N LEU A 383 -6.83 -9.51 13.43
CA LEU A 383 -6.06 -10.30 14.41
C LEU A 383 -6.84 -10.61 15.69
N HIS A 384 -7.74 -9.73 16.10
CA HIS A 384 -8.41 -9.77 17.39
C HIS A 384 -9.93 -9.88 17.22
N LYS A 385 -10.37 -10.94 16.53
CA LYS A 385 -11.78 -11.25 16.34
C LYS A 385 -12.51 -11.26 17.69
N GLY A 386 -13.72 -10.71 17.71
CA GLY A 386 -14.52 -10.66 18.91
C GLY A 386 -14.17 -9.56 19.91
N GLN A 387 -13.38 -8.56 19.50
CA GLN A 387 -12.97 -7.41 20.32
C GLN A 387 -13.52 -6.11 19.74
N ILE A 388 -13.60 -5.08 20.57
CA ILE A 388 -13.80 -3.69 20.16
C ILE A 388 -12.41 -3.11 19.92
N ILE A 389 -12.18 -2.56 18.73
CA ILE A 389 -10.92 -1.90 18.40
C ILE A 389 -11.15 -0.40 18.41
N CYS A 390 -10.53 0.29 19.35
CA CYS A 390 -10.74 1.71 19.60
C CYS A 390 -9.45 2.49 19.36
N THR A 391 -9.52 3.65 18.74
CA THR A 391 -8.36 4.56 18.75
C THR A 391 -8.07 5.06 20.16
N SER A 392 -6.79 5.31 20.44
CA SER A 392 -6.38 5.99 21.66
C SER A 392 -5.22 6.93 21.42
N HIS A 393 -5.08 7.91 22.30
CA HIS A 393 -3.83 8.62 22.49
C HIS A 393 -3.42 8.53 23.96
N GLN A 394 -2.26 7.91 24.24
CA GLN A 394 -1.76 7.72 25.61
C GLN A 394 -2.81 7.10 26.55
N GLY A 395 -3.57 6.13 26.05
CA GLY A 395 -4.64 5.44 26.80
C GLY A 395 -5.96 6.20 26.91
N ARG A 396 -6.06 7.44 26.39
CA ARG A 396 -7.34 8.15 26.25
C ARG A 396 -8.06 7.64 25.00
N PRO A 397 -9.22 6.95 25.14
CA PRO A 397 -9.97 6.44 23.99
C PRO A 397 -10.62 7.57 23.18
N GLY A 398 -10.78 7.35 21.88
CA GLY A 398 -11.44 8.27 20.95
C GLY A 398 -12.14 7.55 19.81
N ASN A 399 -12.50 8.32 18.78
CA ASN A 399 -13.00 7.79 17.51
C ASN A 399 -11.85 7.67 16.48
N PRO A 400 -12.00 6.85 15.43
CA PRO A 400 -13.10 5.90 15.20
C PRO A 400 -13.00 4.62 16.05
N VAL A 401 -14.11 3.88 16.14
CA VAL A 401 -14.21 2.63 16.91
C VAL A 401 -14.82 1.53 16.06
N LEU A 402 -14.13 0.39 15.95
CA LEU A 402 -14.63 -0.81 15.29
C LEU A 402 -15.29 -1.74 16.31
N TRP A 403 -16.53 -2.07 16.03
CA TRP A 403 -17.37 -2.94 16.84
C TRP A 403 -17.52 -4.27 16.14
N ASP A 404 -17.06 -5.34 16.79
CA ASP A 404 -17.36 -6.70 16.37
C ASP A 404 -18.87 -6.97 16.43
N ARG A 405 -19.37 -7.80 15.52
CA ARG A 405 -20.79 -8.13 15.34
C ARG A 405 -21.47 -8.55 16.62
N GLN A 406 -20.78 -9.22 17.54
CA GLN A 406 -21.38 -9.64 18.82
C GLN A 406 -21.91 -8.47 19.66
N PHE A 407 -21.41 -7.25 19.42
CA PHE A 407 -21.83 -6.04 20.13
C PHE A 407 -22.97 -5.29 19.45
N PHE A 408 -23.38 -5.68 18.23
CA PHE A 408 -24.49 -5.03 17.53
C PHE A 408 -25.79 -5.01 18.34
N PRO A 409 -26.21 -6.10 19.04
CA PRO A 409 -27.39 -6.04 19.89
C PRO A 409 -27.28 -5.05 21.06
N ARG A 410 -26.07 -4.72 21.52
CA ARG A 410 -25.85 -3.70 22.55
C ARG A 410 -25.94 -2.29 21.97
N LEU A 411 -25.36 -2.08 20.77
CA LEU A 411 -25.49 -0.81 20.05
C LEU A 411 -26.95 -0.49 19.73
N MET A 412 -27.74 -1.49 19.34
CA MET A 412 -29.19 -1.33 19.09
C MET A 412 -30.00 -0.93 20.32
N LYS A 413 -29.50 -1.15 21.53
CA LYS A 413 -30.17 -0.79 22.79
C LYS A 413 -29.79 0.60 23.33
N LEU A 414 -28.89 1.32 22.65
CA LEU A 414 -28.54 2.69 23.03
C LEU A 414 -29.75 3.62 22.88
N THR A 415 -29.84 4.64 23.71
CA THR A 415 -30.90 5.65 23.68
C THR A 415 -30.37 7.03 24.01
N GLY A 416 -30.94 8.07 23.39
CA GLY A 416 -30.57 9.48 23.60
C GLY A 416 -29.14 9.78 23.15
N ASP A 417 -28.47 10.66 23.90
CA ASP A 417 -27.11 11.13 23.61
C ASP A 417 -26.00 10.17 24.09
N ASN A 418 -26.34 8.92 24.40
CA ASN A 418 -25.36 7.91 24.78
C ASN A 418 -24.76 7.24 23.53
N GLY A 419 -23.50 7.55 23.25
CA GLY A 419 -22.71 6.86 22.22
C GLY A 419 -22.09 5.54 22.70
N GLY A 420 -21.31 4.90 21.83
CA GLY A 420 -20.67 3.61 22.11
C GLY A 420 -19.77 3.58 23.35
N LYS A 421 -19.23 4.73 23.77
CA LYS A 421 -18.42 4.87 25.01
C LYS A 421 -19.15 4.33 26.25
N HIS A 422 -20.48 4.43 26.32
CA HIS A 422 -21.27 3.91 27.44
C HIS A 422 -21.20 2.37 27.54
N ILE A 423 -21.08 1.67 26.42
CA ILE A 423 -20.93 0.21 26.41
C ILE A 423 -19.52 -0.18 26.86
N MET A 424 -18.51 0.59 26.46
CA MET A 424 -17.09 0.29 26.71
C MET A 424 -16.72 0.31 28.20
N SER A 425 -17.34 1.17 29.01
CA SER A 425 -17.02 1.29 30.44
C SER A 425 -17.25 -0.01 31.23
N GLY A 426 -18.10 -0.91 30.74
CA GLY A 426 -18.45 -2.17 31.41
C GLY A 426 -17.74 -3.43 30.91
N ILE A 427 -16.82 -3.33 29.92
CA ILE A 427 -16.17 -4.48 29.26
C ILE A 427 -14.72 -4.17 28.81
N LEU A 428 -13.91 -3.60 29.71
CA LEU A 428 -12.56 -3.14 29.38
C LEU A 428 -11.66 -4.26 28.80
N GLU A 429 -11.86 -5.50 29.23
CA GLU A 429 -11.13 -6.68 28.76
C GLU A 429 -11.43 -7.07 27.31
N LYS A 430 -12.46 -6.47 26.70
CA LYS A 430 -12.85 -6.66 25.29
C LYS A 430 -12.36 -5.54 24.38
N ILE A 431 -11.63 -4.56 24.93
CA ILE A 431 -11.18 -3.39 24.19
C ILE A 431 -9.70 -3.53 23.86
N ARG A 432 -9.36 -3.29 22.60
CA ARG A 432 -7.99 -3.14 22.13
C ARG A 432 -7.80 -1.74 21.61
N TYR A 433 -6.70 -1.13 22.02
CA TYR A 433 -6.36 0.23 21.64
C TYR A 433 -5.40 0.26 20.46
N VAL A 434 -5.69 1.14 19.50
CA VAL A 434 -4.81 1.50 18.39
C VAL A 434 -4.31 2.91 18.62
N GLU A 435 -3.01 3.05 18.84
CA GLU A 435 -2.41 4.35 19.12
C GLU A 435 -2.45 5.27 17.88
N ALA A 436 -2.97 6.48 18.10
CA ALA A 436 -3.07 7.57 17.16
C ALA A 436 -2.36 8.83 17.70
N GLN A 437 -2.16 9.84 16.86
CA GLN A 437 -1.67 11.13 17.33
C GLN A 437 -2.77 11.88 18.07
N GLU A 438 -2.39 12.75 19.01
CA GLU A 438 -3.35 13.55 19.79
C GLU A 438 -4.33 14.31 18.88
N LYS A 439 -3.80 14.98 17.85
CA LYS A 439 -4.57 15.72 16.85
C LYS A 439 -5.65 14.90 16.15
N GLU A 440 -5.44 13.59 15.96
CA GLU A 440 -6.41 12.71 15.30
C GLU A 440 -7.65 12.47 16.17
N LEU A 441 -7.55 12.69 17.48
CA LEU A 441 -8.64 12.55 18.45
C LEU A 441 -9.28 13.90 18.82
N GLU A 442 -8.85 15.00 18.20
CA GLU A 442 -9.40 16.34 18.46
C GLU A 442 -10.64 16.58 17.60
N ASP A 443 -11.75 16.88 18.27
CA ASP A 443 -13.00 17.29 17.64
C ASP A 443 -13.03 18.83 17.50
N ILE A 444 -13.65 19.37 16.45
CA ILE A 444 -13.90 20.83 16.33
C ILE A 444 -15.28 21.16 16.88
N ASP A 445 -15.45 21.49 18.15
CA ASP A 445 -16.79 21.74 18.74
C ASP A 445 -17.22 23.21 18.73
N PHE A 446 -16.24 24.11 18.71
CA PHE A 446 -16.43 25.55 18.74
C PHE A 446 -15.69 26.23 17.59
N LYS A 447 -16.17 27.40 17.15
CA LYS A 447 -15.45 28.21 16.14
C LYS A 447 -14.02 28.56 16.55
N ILE A 448 -13.78 28.74 17.87
CA ILE A 448 -12.45 29.02 18.41
C ILE A 448 -11.48 27.84 18.20
N ASP A 449 -11.98 26.62 18.05
CA ASP A 449 -11.14 25.43 17.83
C ASP A 449 -10.46 25.48 16.46
N ILE A 450 -11.14 26.02 15.45
CA ILE A 450 -10.56 26.28 14.11
C ILE A 450 -9.33 27.18 14.23
N LEU A 451 -9.44 28.26 14.99
CA LEU A 451 -8.33 29.20 15.21
C LEU A 451 -7.21 28.57 16.05
N LYS A 452 -7.57 27.90 17.15
CA LYS A 452 -6.59 27.27 18.07
C LYS A 452 -5.80 26.14 17.44
N GLN A 453 -6.43 25.36 16.56
CA GLN A 453 -5.79 24.25 15.86
C GLN A 453 -5.01 24.71 14.60
N GLY A 454 -5.00 26.01 14.31
CA GLY A 454 -4.20 26.61 13.24
C GLY A 454 -4.85 26.48 11.85
N TYR A 455 -6.17 26.39 11.79
CA TYR A 455 -6.96 26.28 10.55
C TYR A 455 -7.58 27.60 10.08
N GLY A 456 -7.34 28.70 10.81
CA GLY A 456 -7.72 30.04 10.36
C GLY A 456 -6.98 30.42 9.07
N GLU A 457 -7.63 31.28 8.28
CA GLU A 457 -7.16 31.77 6.97
C GLU A 457 -5.69 32.21 6.92
#